data_AF-A0A0R1J926-F1
#
_entry.id   AF-A0A0R1J926-F1
#
_cell.length_a   1.000
_cell.length_b   1.000
_cell.length_c   1.000
_cell.angle_alpha   90.00
_cell.angle_beta   90.00
_cell.angle_gamma   90.00
#
_symmetry.space_group_name_H-M   'P 1'
#
loop_
_entity.id
_entity.type
_entity.pdbx_description
1 polymer ?
#
loop_
_entity_poly.entity_id
_entity_poly.type
_entity_poly.pdbx_seq_one_letter_code
_entity_poly.pdbx_strand_id
1 'polypeptide(L)'
;MEDRQTLNPKEFAYHFVDSIPVENNKERFEANAKNKLVAYLTAYYLAEKFNGMENGILDSARDKKVEDMSLSELMQKVSELSYF
;
A
#
# COMPACT_ATOMS: atom_id res chain seq x y z
N MET A 1 -10.65 2.19 -17.94
CA MET A 1 -9.83 1.35 -17.07
C MET A 1 -8.97 2.33 -16.30
N GLU A 2 -9.18 2.49 -14.99
CA GLU A 2 -8.32 3.38 -14.19
C GLU A 2 -6.91 2.79 -14.14
N ASP A 3 -5.92 3.61 -14.51
CA ASP A 3 -4.50 3.29 -14.38
C ASP A 3 -4.17 3.16 -12.89
N ARG A 4 -4.21 1.93 -12.38
CA ARG A 4 -3.79 1.62 -11.00
C ARG A 4 -2.31 1.91 -10.85
N GLN A 5 -1.96 2.90 -10.03
CA GLN A 5 -0.57 3.16 -9.69
C GLN A 5 -0.18 2.35 -8.45
N THR A 6 0.02 1.04 -8.62
CA THR A 6 0.69 0.25 -7.59
C THR A 6 2.17 0.62 -7.56
N LEU A 7 2.69 0.96 -6.38
CA LEU A 7 4.12 1.23 -6.22
C LEU A 7 4.90 -0.08 -6.18
N ASN A 8 6.11 -0.10 -6.75
CA ASN A 8 7.12 -1.10 -6.37
C ASN A 8 7.78 -0.63 -5.07
N PRO A 9 7.51 -1.28 -3.91
CA PRO A 9 7.96 -0.75 -2.61
C PRO A 9 9.48 -0.69 -2.47
N LYS A 10 10.18 -1.66 -3.07
CA LYS A 10 11.64 -1.73 -3.06
C LYS A 10 12.24 -0.57 -3.85
N GLU A 11 11.76 -0.37 -5.07
CA GLU A 11 12.24 0.68 -5.97
C GLU A 11 11.95 2.08 -5.38
N PHE A 12 10.75 2.29 -4.84
CA PHE A 12 10.41 3.52 -4.12
C PHE A 12 11.35 3.79 -2.96
N ALA A 13 11.60 2.78 -2.10
CA ALA A 13 12.47 2.94 -0.94
C ALA A 13 13.92 3.26 -1.32
N TYR A 14 14.44 2.64 -2.38
CA TYR A 14 15.77 2.98 -2.91
C TYR A 14 15.84 4.43 -3.39
N HIS A 15 14.89 4.86 -4.23
CA HIS A 15 14.87 6.23 -4.73
C HIS A 15 14.69 7.27 -3.61
N PHE A 16 13.88 6.95 -2.59
CA PHE A 16 13.72 7.81 -1.43
C PHE A 16 15.05 7.99 -0.67
N VAL A 17 15.75 6.90 -0.41
CA VAL A 17 17.06 6.94 0.30
C VAL A 17 18.13 7.67 -0.50
N ASP A 18 18.11 7.57 -1.82
CA ASP A 18 19.03 8.30 -2.70
C ASP A 18 18.72 9.79 -2.77
N SER A 19 17.46 10.17 -2.60
CA SER A 19 17.05 11.58 -2.53
C SER A 19 17.49 12.30 -1.25
N ILE A 20 17.85 11.55 -0.19
CA ILE A 20 18.30 12.13 1.08
C ILE A 20 19.77 12.55 0.94
N PRO A 21 20.09 13.85 1.01
CA PRO A 21 21.47 14.31 0.98
C PRO A 21 22.20 13.86 2.24
N VAL A 22 23.43 13.38 2.08
CA VAL A 22 24.29 12.94 3.18
C VAL A 22 25.59 13.71 3.14
N GLU A 23 25.96 14.29 4.28
CA GLU A 23 27.27 14.91 4.46
C GLU A 23 28.37 13.86 4.38
N ASN A 24 29.38 14.10 3.54
CA ASN A 24 30.55 13.24 3.42
C ASN A 24 31.53 13.50 4.58
N ASN A 25 31.11 13.17 5.78
CA ASN A 25 31.90 13.23 7.01
C ASN A 25 32.15 11.81 7.53
N LYS A 26 33.43 11.41 7.57
CA LYS A 26 33.85 10.07 8.01
C LYS A 26 33.46 9.76 9.45
N GLU A 27 33.45 10.75 10.34
CA GLU A 27 33.06 10.59 11.75
C GLU A 27 31.57 10.31 11.91
N ARG A 28 30.76 10.66 10.90
CA ARG A 28 29.31 10.45 10.90
C ARG A 28 28.88 9.26 10.03
N PHE A 29 29.81 8.50 9.47
CA PHE A 29 29.49 7.45 8.50
C PHE A 29 28.52 6.40 9.05
N GLU A 30 28.72 5.94 10.29
CA GLU A 30 27.83 5.00 10.95
C GLU A 30 26.44 5.60 11.19
N ALA A 31 26.37 6.83 11.69
CA ALA A 31 25.10 7.53 11.92
C ALA A 31 24.34 7.73 10.61
N ASN A 32 25.04 8.10 9.54
CA ASN A 32 24.48 8.27 8.21
C ASN A 32 23.95 6.95 7.63
N ALA A 33 24.70 5.86 7.81
CA ALA A 33 24.26 4.52 7.39
C ALA A 33 23.00 4.08 8.15
N LYS A 34 22.96 4.28 9.47
CA LYS A 34 21.77 3.99 10.31
C LYS A 34 20.56 4.81 9.85
N ASN A 35 20.74 6.10 9.58
CA ASN A 35 19.67 6.97 9.10
C ASN A 35 19.14 6.53 7.73
N LYS A 36 20.03 6.19 6.78
CA LYS A 36 19.63 5.67 5.48
C LYS A 36 18.89 4.33 5.59
N LEU A 37 19.31 3.45 6.50
CA LEU A 37 18.63 2.17 6.75
C LEU A 37 17.22 2.39 7.30
N VAL A 38 17.06 3.26 8.30
CA VAL A 38 15.74 3.60 8.87
C VAL A 38 14.84 4.23 7.82
N ALA A 39 15.37 5.14 7.00
CA ALA A 39 14.65 5.75 5.90
C ALA A 39 14.18 4.71 4.86
N TYR A 40 15.05 3.77 4.47
CA TYR A 40 14.72 2.67 3.57
C TYR A 40 13.54 1.85 4.11
N LEU A 41 13.66 1.34 5.34
CA LEU A 41 12.67 0.46 5.95
C LEU A 41 11.32 1.17 6.11
N THR A 42 11.36 2.46 6.48
CA THR A 42 10.16 3.28 6.63
C THR A 42 9.48 3.52 5.28
N ALA A 43 10.23 3.92 4.26
CA ALA A 43 9.70 4.16 2.91
C ALA A 43 9.10 2.88 2.29
N TYR A 44 9.78 1.74 2.48
CA TYR A 44 9.31 0.44 2.04
C TYR A 44 7.97 0.08 2.68
N TYR A 45 7.87 0.17 4.00
CA TYR A 45 6.65 -0.09 4.74
C TYR A 45 5.49 0.82 4.31
N LEU A 46 5.77 2.10 4.09
CA LEU A 46 4.75 3.06 3.64
C LEU A 46 4.24 2.74 2.24
N ALA A 47 5.12 2.32 1.31
CA ALA A 47 4.72 1.91 -0.03
C ALA A 47 3.88 0.61 -0.01
N GLU A 48 4.23 -0.37 0.83
CA GLU A 48 3.39 -1.57 1.02
C GLU A 48 2.02 -1.20 1.61
N LYS A 49 2.00 -0.32 2.61
CA LYS A 49 0.74 0.16 3.20
C LYS A 49 -0.11 0.90 2.17
N PHE A 50 0.50 1.72 1.32
CA PHE A 50 -0.19 2.42 0.22
C PHE A 50 -0.86 1.42 -0.72
N ASN A 51 -0.10 0.43 -1.21
CA ASN A 51 -0.65 -0.63 -2.06
C ASN A 51 -1.77 -1.43 -1.37
N GLY A 52 -1.63 -1.69 -0.06
CA GLY A 52 -2.65 -2.37 0.74
C GLY A 52 -3.92 -1.54 0.95
N MET A 53 -3.80 -0.21 1.10
CA MET A 53 -4.94 0.69 1.21
C MET A 53 -5.71 0.79 -0.10
N GLU A 54 -5.03 0.84 -1.26
CA GLU A 54 -5.72 0.74 -2.56
C GLU A 54 -6.53 -0.56 -2.67
N ASN A 55 -5.96 -1.69 -2.25
CA ASN A 55 -6.66 -2.98 -2.27
C ASN A 55 -7.85 -3.01 -1.30
N GLY A 56 -7.70 -2.49 -0.08
CA GLY A 56 -8.77 -2.45 0.92
C GLY A 56 -9.92 -1.48 0.57
N ILE A 57 -9.62 -0.36 -0.09
CA ILE A 57 -10.61 0.58 -0.63
C ILE A 57 -11.39 -0.09 -1.79
N LEU A 58 -10.74 -0.92 -2.60
CA LEU A 58 -11.39 -1.68 -3.68
C LEU A 58 -12.21 -2.89 -3.19
N ASP A 59 -11.80 -3.60 -2.13
CA ASP A 59 -12.61 -4.68 -1.55
C ASP A 59 -13.87 -4.12 -0.88
N SER A 60 -13.76 -2.97 -0.20
CA SER A 60 -14.93 -2.26 0.35
C SER A 60 -15.77 -1.51 -0.70
N ALA A 61 -15.24 -1.29 -1.92
CA ALA A 61 -16.02 -0.80 -3.07
C ALA A 61 -16.65 -1.92 -3.91
N ARG A 62 -16.24 -3.19 -3.71
CA ARG A 62 -16.84 -4.36 -4.38
C ARG A 62 -18.02 -4.94 -3.62
N ASP A 63 -18.05 -4.80 -2.30
CA ASP A 63 -19.23 -5.10 -1.52
C ASP A 63 -20.10 -3.85 -1.39
N LYS A 64 -21.08 -3.71 -2.29
CA LYS A 64 -22.24 -2.85 -2.01
C LYS A 64 -22.75 -3.19 -0.61
N LYS A 65 -23.02 -2.19 0.22
CA LYS A 65 -23.78 -2.42 1.45
C LYS A 65 -25.14 -3.01 1.04
N VAL A 66 -25.71 -3.89 1.86
CA VAL A 66 -27.02 -4.51 1.60
C VAL A 66 -28.09 -3.45 1.30
N GLU A 67 -27.99 -2.28 1.95
CA GLU A 67 -28.86 -1.13 1.79
C GLU A 67 -28.81 -0.49 0.39
N ASP A 68 -27.70 -0.67 -0.33
CA ASP A 68 -27.44 -0.10 -1.66
C ASP A 68 -27.58 -1.15 -2.79
N MET A 69 -27.96 -2.39 -2.46
CA MET A 69 -28.16 -3.47 -3.45
C MET A 69 -29.55 -3.40 -4.08
N SER A 70 -29.63 -3.66 -5.39
CA SER A 70 -30.91 -4.01 -6.02
C SER A 70 -31.40 -5.36 -5.51
N LEU A 71 -32.71 -5.60 -5.59
CA LEU A 71 -33.32 -6.86 -5.14
C LEU A 71 -32.68 -8.09 -5.81
N SER A 72 -32.32 -8.00 -7.09
CA SER A 72 -31.63 -9.07 -7.81
C SER A 72 -30.23 -9.37 -7.24
N GLU A 73 -29.47 -8.34 -6.91
CA GLU A 73 -28.12 -8.49 -6.34
C GLU A 73 -28.19 -9.09 -4.93
N LEU A 74 -29.19 -8.70 -4.13
CA LEU A 74 -29.42 -9.25 -2.80
C LEU A 74 -29.79 -10.74 -2.85
N MET A 75 -30.69 -11.12 -3.76
CA MET A 75 -31.11 -12.52 -3.92
C MET A 75 -29.94 -13.42 -4.36
N GLN A 76 -29.06 -12.91 -5.23
CA GLN A 76 -27.85 -13.62 -5.63
C GLN A 76 -26.89 -13.83 -4.43
N LYS A 77 -26.65 -12.78 -3.64
CA LYS A 77 -25.79 -12.83 -2.45
C LYS A 77 -26.30 -13.83 -1.40
N VAL A 78 -27.62 -13.84 -1.15
CA VAL A 78 -28.27 -14.77 -0.21
C VAL A 78 -28.15 -16.22 -0.72
N SER A 79 -28.28 -16.44 -2.03
CA SER A 79 -28.08 -17.76 -2.63
C SER A 79 -26.65 -18.27 -2.44
N GLU A 80 -25.64 -17.42 -2.66
CA GLU A 80 -24.21 -17.78 -2.50
C GLU A 80 -23.87 -18.14 -1.04
N LEU A 81 -24.49 -17.46 -0.07
CA LEU A 81 -24.32 -17.74 1.35
C LEU A 81 -25.05 -19.00 1.83
N SER A 82 -26.12 -19.41 1.14
CA SER A 82 -26.91 -20.61 1.48
C SER A 82 -26.29 -21.94 1.03
N TYR A 83 -25.21 -21.90 0.25
CA TYR A 83 -24.47 -23.08 -0.24
C TYR A 83 -23.20 -23.41 0.57
N PHE A 84 -23.01 -22.77 1.74
CA PHE A 84 -22.09 -23.16 2.80
C PHE A 84 -22.85 -23.62 4.04
#